data_AF-A0A373DAE5-F1
#
_entry.id   AF-A0A373DAE5-F1
#
_cell.length_a   1.000
_cell.length_b   1.000
_cell.length_c   1.000
_cell.angle_alpha   90.00
_cell.angle_beta   90.00
_cell.angle_gamma   90.00
#
_symmetry.space_group_name_H-M   'P 1'
#
loop_
_entity.id
_entity.type
_entity.pdbx_description
1 polymer ?
#
loop_
_entity_poly.entity_id
_entity_poly.type
_entity_poly.pdbx_seq_one_letter_code
_entity_poly.pdbx_strand_id
1 'polypeptide(L)'
;MYPGGESPGGRSSSRPRETSVTQTSEHTAERRDARRDHPQDRFDLVRRSGRVGAHRITARPRYVWQYLVAALLGFALLTTLGIIAVQNIGGSGSLPGARPTTGSTPSQTAQAKLNPDATVAVLNGTETPNLAAAVDQIITAKQWGQIRFSGAAAASDVTISAVFYTDPADASAAAGLAAELGGLSTYVTEDYASYEVQLVVLLGSDYAGPGLKEAQQITDGSGEGAGSSGPGVNPETGNQINPETGNDINPATGNDINPATGNDIDPATGWDIDPASGWPIDPATGAPTDPATLPAP
;
A
#
# COMPACT_ATOMS: atom_id res chain seq x y z
N MET A 1 34.77 23.17 30.91
CA MET A 1 36.00 23.48 31.67
C MET A 1 37.02 22.36 31.42
N TYR A 2 37.81 22.47 30.36
CA TYR A 2 39.16 21.92 30.24
C TYR A 2 39.86 22.80 29.19
N PRO A 3 41.01 23.42 29.49
CA PRO A 3 41.56 24.53 28.70
C PRO A 3 42.74 24.14 27.81
N GLY A 4 42.99 24.96 26.78
CA GLY A 4 44.32 25.30 26.24
C GLY A 4 44.98 24.25 25.32
N GLY A 5 45.60 24.61 24.20
CA GLY A 5 45.97 25.93 23.70
C GLY A 5 46.49 25.86 22.26
N GLU A 6 46.45 27.02 21.62
CA GLU A 6 46.98 27.36 20.31
C GLU A 6 48.52 27.19 20.22
N SER A 7 49.04 26.87 19.03
CA SER A 7 49.96 27.77 18.30
C SER A 7 50.58 27.17 17.01
N PRO A 8 51.12 28.01 16.10
CA PRO A 8 51.05 27.84 14.65
C PRO A 8 52.43 27.73 13.94
N GLY A 9 52.39 27.66 12.60
CA GLY A 9 53.54 27.87 11.69
C GLY A 9 53.80 26.64 10.81
N GLY A 10 54.00 26.70 9.50
CA GLY A 10 54.42 27.77 8.61
C GLY A 10 55.59 27.26 7.75
N ARG A 11 55.57 27.58 6.44
CA ARG A 11 56.62 27.39 5.40
C ARG A 11 56.62 26.01 4.71
N SER A 12 56.31 25.91 3.41
CA SER A 12 57.03 26.41 2.22
C SER A 12 58.37 25.70 2.00
N SER A 13 58.41 24.84 0.98
CA SER A 13 59.58 24.50 0.13
C SER A 13 59.21 23.33 -0.80
N SER A 14 59.75 23.08 -1.98
CA SER A 14 60.52 23.82 -2.99
C SER A 14 60.79 22.75 -4.06
N ARG A 15 60.50 23.04 -5.33
CA ARG A 15 60.95 22.22 -6.47
C ARG A 15 62.49 22.11 -6.48
N PRO A 16 63.07 21.00 -6.94
CA PRO A 16 64.35 21.03 -7.60
C PRO A 16 64.17 21.04 -9.13
N ARG A 17 64.72 22.07 -9.77
CA ARG A 17 65.22 22.04 -11.15
C ARG A 17 66.52 21.25 -11.13
N GLU A 18 66.65 20.22 -11.96
CA GLU A 18 67.97 19.74 -12.37
C GLU A 18 68.44 20.52 -13.59
N THR A 19 69.67 20.97 -13.43
CA THR A 19 70.43 21.92 -14.22
C THR A 19 71.14 21.24 -15.37
N SER A 20 71.14 21.92 -16.52
CA SER A 20 72.03 21.69 -17.65
C SER A 20 73.50 21.65 -17.20
N VAL A 21 74.24 20.68 -17.73
CA VAL A 21 75.71 20.71 -17.75
C VAL A 21 76.14 21.09 -19.17
N THR A 22 76.84 22.21 -19.27
CA THR A 22 77.60 22.66 -20.43
C THR A 22 79.06 22.75 -20.00
N GLN A 23 79.94 21.96 -20.62
CA GLN A 23 81.40 22.05 -20.53
C GLN A 23 81.96 20.99 -21.49
N THR A 24 83.02 21.17 -22.26
CA THR A 24 83.80 22.35 -22.62
C THR A 24 84.60 21.95 -23.86
N SER A 25 84.87 22.97 -24.64
CA SER A 25 85.70 23.09 -25.83
C SER A 25 87.13 22.54 -25.70
N GLU A 26 87.74 22.39 -26.87
CA GLU A 26 89.18 22.54 -27.17
C GLU A 26 90.09 21.30 -27.06
N HIS A 27 90.46 20.76 -28.23
CA HIS A 27 91.83 20.99 -28.67
C HIS A 27 91.93 21.10 -30.20
N THR A 28 92.44 22.25 -30.62
CA THR A 28 92.79 22.64 -31.97
C THR A 28 94.16 22.06 -32.34
N ALA A 29 94.40 21.98 -33.65
CA ALA A 29 95.69 21.95 -34.36
C ALA A 29 96.27 20.59 -34.75
N GLU A 30 96.04 20.23 -36.02
CA GLU A 30 97.09 20.09 -37.05
C GLU A 30 96.41 19.78 -38.40
N ARG A 31 96.05 20.78 -39.20
CA ARG A 31 96.86 21.31 -40.30
C ARG A 31 97.56 20.22 -41.13
N ARG A 32 96.94 19.82 -42.24
CA ARG A 32 97.60 19.71 -43.55
C ARG A 32 96.56 19.55 -44.65
N ASP A 33 96.38 20.64 -45.40
CA ASP A 33 95.85 20.64 -46.75
C ASP A 33 96.58 19.58 -47.60
N ALA A 34 95.85 18.55 -48.00
CA ALA A 34 96.21 17.75 -49.15
C ALA A 34 94.92 17.49 -49.92
N ARG A 35 94.80 18.20 -51.04
CA ARG A 35 93.77 18.00 -52.06
C ARG A 35 93.48 16.51 -52.21
N ARG A 36 92.23 16.14 -51.98
CA ARG A 36 91.66 14.97 -52.62
C ARG A 36 90.40 15.46 -53.31
N ASP A 37 90.53 15.73 -54.59
CA ASP A 37 89.40 15.78 -55.51
C ASP A 37 88.70 14.41 -55.42
N HIS A 38 87.63 14.36 -54.64
CA HIS A 38 86.78 13.18 -54.55
C HIS A 38 85.77 13.22 -55.70
N PRO A 39 85.56 12.10 -56.41
CA PRO A 39 84.50 12.03 -57.39
C PRO A 39 83.16 12.26 -56.69
N GLN A 40 82.35 13.19 -57.20
CA GLN A 40 81.02 13.47 -56.66
C GLN A 40 80.17 12.20 -56.70
N ASP A 41 79.69 11.74 -55.54
CA ASP A 41 78.82 10.57 -55.46
C ASP A 41 77.35 10.99 -55.59
N ARG A 42 76.48 10.05 -55.96
CA ARG A 42 75.03 10.25 -56.09
C ARG A 42 74.37 10.73 -54.79
N PHE A 43 75.05 10.61 -53.66
CA PHE A 43 74.61 11.14 -52.37
C PHE A 43 74.89 12.64 -52.20
N ASP A 44 75.84 13.20 -52.97
CA ASP A 44 76.14 14.63 -52.99
C ASP A 44 75.15 15.41 -53.89
N LEU A 45 74.51 14.72 -54.84
CA LEU A 45 73.47 15.25 -55.72
C LEU A 45 72.08 15.12 -55.07
N VAL A 46 71.83 15.85 -53.99
CA VAL A 46 70.49 15.95 -53.43
C VAL A 46 69.61 16.72 -54.43
N ARG A 47 68.70 16.03 -55.13
CA ARG A 47 67.65 16.70 -55.90
C ARG A 47 66.88 17.58 -54.92
N ARG A 48 66.90 18.90 -55.11
CA ARG A 48 66.09 19.84 -54.33
C ARG A 48 64.62 19.46 -54.49
N SER A 49 64.06 18.77 -53.49
CA SER A 49 62.64 18.48 -53.43
C SER A 49 61.90 19.80 -53.26
N GLY A 50 61.00 20.10 -54.18
CA GLY A 50 60.24 21.35 -54.19
C GLY A 50 59.58 21.66 -52.85
N ARG A 51 59.51 22.96 -52.56
CA ARG A 51 58.73 23.65 -51.51
C ARG A 51 57.98 22.70 -50.55
N VAL A 52 58.64 22.33 -49.45
CA VAL A 52 57.98 21.71 -48.29
C VAL A 52 57.14 22.79 -47.60
N GLY A 53 55.95 23.02 -48.12
CA GLY A 53 54.95 23.84 -47.48
C GLY A 53 54.26 23.04 -46.39
N ALA A 54 54.22 23.57 -45.17
CA ALA A 54 53.44 23.02 -44.08
C ALA A 54 51.99 22.79 -44.55
N HIS A 55 51.55 21.53 -44.59
CA HIS A 55 50.16 21.17 -44.82
C HIS A 55 49.31 21.72 -43.66
N ARG A 56 48.86 22.97 -43.78
CA ARG A 56 47.73 23.46 -42.99
C ARG A 56 46.48 22.83 -43.59
N ILE A 57 46.04 21.75 -42.96
CA ILE A 57 44.69 21.21 -43.16
C ILE A 57 43.74 22.31 -42.70
N THR A 58 43.15 23.03 -43.64
CA THR A 58 41.98 23.84 -43.35
C THR A 58 40.80 22.88 -43.34
N ALA A 59 40.51 22.30 -42.17
CA ALA A 59 39.28 21.54 -41.99
C ALA A 59 38.11 22.51 -42.24
N ARG A 60 37.36 22.30 -43.32
CA ARG A 60 36.15 23.07 -43.63
C ARG A 60 35.00 22.46 -42.81
N PRO A 61 34.49 23.11 -41.75
CA PRO A 61 33.40 22.55 -40.95
C PRO A 61 32.10 23.04 -41.58
N ARG A 62 31.57 22.33 -42.57
CA ARG A 62 30.37 22.81 -43.29
C ARG A 62 29.18 21.88 -43.28
N TYR A 63 29.34 20.65 -42.79
CA TYR A 63 28.26 19.67 -42.82
C TYR A 63 28.01 18.99 -41.47
N VAL A 64 28.94 19.06 -40.50
CA VAL A 64 28.76 18.46 -39.16
C VAL A 64 27.55 19.05 -38.43
N TRP A 65 27.36 20.37 -38.52
CA TRP A 65 26.23 21.03 -37.88
C TRP A 65 24.88 20.63 -38.48
N GLN A 66 24.84 20.37 -39.80
CA GLN A 66 23.63 19.87 -40.46
C GLN A 66 23.26 18.47 -39.98
N TYR A 67 24.24 17.59 -39.76
CA TYR A 67 23.99 16.28 -39.16
C TYR A 67 23.50 16.37 -37.71
N LEU A 68 24.00 17.33 -36.92
CA LEU A 68 23.51 17.56 -35.55
C LEU A 68 22.06 18.07 -35.53
N VAL A 69 21.71 18.99 -36.43
CA VAL A 69 20.33 19.48 -36.58
C VAL A 69 19.40 18.38 -37.07
N ALA A 70 19.84 17.58 -38.05
CA ALA A 70 19.06 16.42 -38.53
C ALA A 70 18.88 15.36 -37.44
N ALA A 71 19.91 15.10 -36.62
CA ALA A 71 19.82 14.18 -35.50
C ALA A 71 18.85 14.67 -34.41
N LEU A 72 18.88 15.96 -34.08
CA LEU A 72 17.93 16.56 -33.13
C LEU A 72 16.49 16.50 -33.65
N LEU A 73 16.27 16.79 -34.93
CA LEU A 73 14.95 16.68 -35.56
C LEU A 73 14.46 15.22 -35.59
N GLY A 74 15.33 14.27 -35.94
CA GLY A 74 15.00 12.85 -35.91
C GLY A 74 14.66 12.36 -34.51
N PHE A 75 15.41 12.81 -33.49
CA PHE A 75 15.12 12.48 -32.10
C PHE A 75 13.79 13.07 -31.63
N ALA A 76 13.51 14.34 -31.93
CA ALA A 76 12.24 14.97 -31.59
C ALA A 76 11.06 14.25 -32.27
N LEU A 77 11.22 13.85 -33.54
CA LEU A 77 10.22 13.08 -34.28
C LEU A 77 10.00 11.70 -33.63
N LEU A 78 11.05 10.96 -33.32
CA LEU A 78 10.95 9.65 -32.66
C LEU A 78 10.32 9.76 -31.27
N THR A 79 10.64 10.81 -30.52
CA THR A 79 10.10 11.03 -29.18
C THR A 79 8.60 11.34 -29.24
N THR A 80 8.20 12.23 -30.16
CA THR A 80 6.79 12.56 -30.38
C THR A 80 5.98 11.38 -30.90
N LEU A 81 6.52 10.63 -31.87
CA LEU A 81 5.88 9.40 -32.38
C LEU A 81 5.76 8.33 -31.29
N GLY A 82 6.80 8.19 -30.46
CA GLY A 82 6.83 7.25 -29.33
C GLY A 82 5.78 7.59 -28.27
N ILE A 83 5.61 8.86 -27.93
CA ILE A 83 4.56 9.32 -26.99
C ILE A 83 3.17 9.02 -27.55
N ILE A 84 2.94 9.29 -28.84
CA ILE A 84 1.66 8.99 -29.50
C ILE A 84 1.40 7.48 -29.54
N ALA A 85 2.41 6.66 -29.79
CA ALA A 85 2.27 5.20 -29.77
C ALA A 85 1.91 4.68 -28.37
N VAL A 86 2.58 5.17 -27.32
CA VAL A 86 2.28 4.79 -25.92
C VAL A 86 0.88 5.24 -25.51
N GLN A 87 0.46 6.44 -25.89
CA GLN A 87 -0.89 6.95 -25.58
C GLN A 87 -2.00 6.17 -26.31
N ASN A 88 -1.74 5.65 -27.52
CA ASN A 88 -2.70 4.78 -28.21
C ASN A 88 -2.69 3.32 -27.67
N ILE A 89 -1.61 2.86 -27.04
CA ILE A 89 -1.48 1.52 -26.44
C ILE A 89 -2.08 1.46 -25.03
N GLY A 90 -2.35 2.60 -24.39
CA GLY A 90 -3.07 2.68 -23.11
C GLY A 90 -4.52 2.15 -23.12
N GLY A 91 -5.01 1.65 -24.27
CA GLY A 91 -6.35 1.05 -24.42
C GLY A 91 -6.39 -0.42 -24.84
N SER A 92 -5.26 -1.06 -25.17
CA SER A 92 -5.26 -2.49 -25.54
C SER A 92 -3.91 -3.13 -25.23
N GLY A 93 -3.85 -3.74 -24.04
CA GLY A 93 -2.67 -4.47 -23.57
C GLY A 93 -2.39 -5.69 -24.43
N SER A 94 -1.18 -5.74 -25.00
CA SER A 94 -0.38 -6.97 -25.09
C SER A 94 1.03 -6.62 -25.59
N LEU A 95 2.00 -6.57 -24.67
CA LEU A 95 3.42 -6.65 -25.00
C LEU A 95 3.83 -8.13 -24.87
N PRO A 96 4.39 -8.78 -25.90
CA PRO A 96 4.85 -10.15 -25.79
C PRO A 96 6.19 -10.16 -25.05
N GLY A 97 6.17 -10.47 -23.75
CA GLY A 97 7.41 -10.72 -22.99
C GLY A 97 7.43 -10.31 -21.52
N ALA A 98 6.36 -9.73 -20.97
CA ALA A 98 6.29 -9.52 -19.53
C ALA A 98 5.91 -10.83 -18.82
N ARG A 99 6.77 -11.28 -17.90
CA ARG A 99 6.45 -12.29 -16.88
C ARG A 99 5.11 -11.91 -16.21
N PRO A 100 4.20 -12.84 -15.90
CA PRO A 100 2.94 -12.47 -15.24
C PRO A 100 3.27 -11.91 -13.85
N THR A 101 3.29 -10.59 -13.74
CA THR A 101 2.89 -9.96 -12.50
C THR A 101 1.37 -10.10 -12.49
N THR A 102 0.84 -10.85 -11.54
CA THR A 102 -0.56 -10.78 -11.11
C THR A 102 -0.85 -9.33 -10.75
N GLY A 103 -1.23 -8.57 -11.78
CA GLY A 103 -1.54 -7.16 -11.70
C GLY A 103 -3.05 -7.04 -11.74
N SER A 104 -3.65 -6.81 -10.57
CA SER A 104 -5.01 -6.31 -10.46
C SER A 104 -5.12 -5.06 -11.33
N THR A 105 -5.85 -5.16 -12.43
CA THR A 105 -6.16 -4.01 -13.27
C THR A 105 -7.13 -3.12 -12.48
N PRO A 106 -6.84 -1.83 -12.25
CA PRO A 106 -7.78 -0.94 -11.58
C PRO A 106 -9.06 -0.88 -12.40
N SER A 107 -10.16 -1.35 -11.81
CA SER A 107 -11.45 -1.41 -12.48
C SER A 107 -12.03 -0.01 -12.59
N GLN A 108 -12.47 0.36 -13.80
CA GLN A 108 -13.15 1.62 -14.06
C GLN A 108 -14.41 1.73 -13.19
N THR A 109 -14.72 2.95 -12.76
CA THR A 109 -15.81 3.31 -11.83
C THR A 109 -17.17 2.81 -12.31
N ALA A 110 -17.54 1.58 -11.95
CA ALA A 110 -18.90 1.08 -12.08
C ALA A 110 -19.84 1.92 -11.21
N GLN A 111 -21.08 2.13 -11.67
CA GLN A 111 -22.09 2.83 -10.87
C GLN A 111 -22.33 2.05 -9.58
N ALA A 112 -22.07 2.68 -8.44
CA ALA A 112 -22.24 2.09 -7.12
C ALA A 112 -23.73 1.74 -6.90
N LYS A 113 -24.04 0.45 -6.83
CA LYS A 113 -25.39 -0.06 -6.58
C LYS A 113 -25.30 -1.20 -5.57
N LEU A 114 -25.83 -0.96 -4.38
CA LEU A 114 -25.85 -1.95 -3.31
C LEU A 114 -26.72 -3.17 -3.69
N ASN A 115 -26.25 -4.38 -3.38
CA ASN A 115 -26.98 -5.62 -3.56
C ASN A 115 -27.08 -6.37 -2.21
N PRO A 116 -28.25 -6.36 -1.53
CA PRO A 116 -28.41 -6.98 -0.21
C PRO A 116 -28.31 -8.53 -0.24
N ASP A 117 -28.46 -9.13 -1.43
CA ASP A 117 -28.40 -10.59 -1.62
C ASP A 117 -26.99 -11.08 -1.99
N ALA A 118 -26.03 -10.17 -2.18
CA ALA A 118 -24.67 -10.54 -2.56
C ALA A 118 -23.95 -11.26 -1.43
N THR A 119 -23.26 -12.37 -1.74
CA THR A 119 -22.46 -13.09 -0.75
C THR A 119 -21.10 -12.41 -0.55
N VAL A 120 -20.78 -12.06 0.70
CA VAL A 120 -19.58 -11.29 1.06
C VAL A 120 -18.70 -12.11 2.01
N ALA A 121 -17.39 -12.09 1.78
CA ALA A 121 -16.40 -12.48 2.79
C ALA A 121 -15.60 -11.26 3.25
N VAL A 122 -15.36 -11.14 4.55
CA VAL A 122 -14.58 -10.03 5.14
C VAL A 122 -13.29 -10.58 5.71
N LEU A 123 -12.16 -10.08 5.21
CA LEU A 123 -10.82 -10.50 5.58
C LEU A 123 -10.07 -9.34 6.22
N ASN A 124 -9.71 -9.51 7.49
CA ASN A 124 -8.88 -8.55 8.23
C ASN A 124 -7.40 -8.81 7.96
N GLY A 125 -6.79 -7.96 7.15
CA GLY A 125 -5.36 -7.96 6.87
C GLY A 125 -4.55 -7.00 7.73
N THR A 126 -5.06 -6.64 8.92
CA THR A 126 -4.40 -5.73 9.87
C THR A 126 -4.10 -6.42 11.20
N GLU A 127 -3.26 -5.79 12.02
CA GLU A 127 -3.04 -6.19 13.41
C GLU A 127 -4.19 -5.81 14.35
N THR A 128 -5.20 -5.08 13.86
CA THR A 128 -6.34 -4.66 14.69
C THR A 128 -7.22 -5.87 15.01
N PRO A 129 -7.28 -6.31 16.28
CA PRO A 129 -8.15 -7.42 16.66
C PRO A 129 -9.62 -7.10 16.39
N ASN A 130 -10.41 -8.13 16.09
CA ASN A 130 -11.87 -8.05 15.91
C ASN A 130 -12.39 -7.12 14.80
N LEU A 131 -11.53 -6.54 13.96
CA LEU A 131 -11.95 -5.63 12.90
C LEU A 131 -12.89 -6.27 11.87
N ALA A 132 -12.61 -7.51 11.44
CA ALA A 132 -13.50 -8.24 10.54
C ALA A 132 -14.88 -8.49 11.17
N ALA A 133 -14.92 -8.80 12.47
CA ALA A 133 -16.18 -9.05 13.19
C ALA A 133 -17.00 -7.76 13.35
N ALA A 134 -16.35 -6.64 13.64
CA ALA A 134 -17.01 -5.34 13.70
C ALA A 134 -17.61 -4.93 12.34
N VAL A 135 -16.85 -5.11 11.25
CA VAL A 135 -17.35 -4.80 9.90
C VAL A 135 -18.48 -5.74 9.49
N ASP A 136 -18.40 -7.02 9.86
CA ASP A 136 -19.47 -8.02 9.65
C ASP A 136 -20.79 -7.60 10.32
N GLN A 137 -20.74 -7.18 11.59
CA GLN A 137 -21.91 -6.64 12.30
C GLN A 137 -22.55 -5.46 11.56
N ILE A 138 -21.73 -4.54 11.06
CA ILE A 138 -22.20 -3.35 10.35
C ILE A 138 -22.86 -3.75 9.03
N ILE A 139 -22.23 -4.62 8.24
CA ILE A 139 -22.77 -5.10 6.97
C ILE A 139 -24.11 -5.80 7.19
N THR A 140 -24.20 -6.64 8.22
CA THR A 140 -25.43 -7.36 8.57
C THR A 140 -26.52 -6.40 9.05
N ALA A 141 -26.20 -5.47 9.95
CA ALA A 141 -27.16 -4.50 10.49
C ALA A 141 -27.71 -3.54 9.43
N LYS A 142 -26.89 -3.19 8.43
CA LYS A 142 -27.26 -2.30 7.34
C LYS A 142 -27.78 -3.03 6.10
N GLN A 143 -27.80 -4.37 6.12
CA GLN A 143 -28.21 -5.22 5.00
C GLN A 143 -27.43 -4.91 3.71
N TRP A 144 -26.12 -4.66 3.84
CA TRP A 144 -25.25 -4.34 2.72
C TRP A 144 -24.83 -5.58 1.90
N GLY A 145 -25.08 -6.76 2.43
CA GLY A 145 -24.84 -8.06 1.79
C GLY A 145 -25.02 -9.21 2.80
N GLN A 146 -24.96 -10.43 2.32
CA GLN A 146 -24.99 -11.66 3.14
C GLN A 146 -23.58 -12.12 3.46
N ILE A 147 -23.15 -11.94 4.70
CA ILE A 147 -21.81 -12.39 5.12
C ILE A 147 -21.80 -13.91 5.21
N ARG A 148 -20.93 -14.52 4.41
CA ARG A 148 -20.69 -15.98 4.45
C ARG A 148 -19.58 -16.34 5.42
N PHE A 149 -18.58 -15.47 5.53
CA PHE A 149 -17.43 -15.66 6.39
C PHE A 149 -16.77 -14.32 6.71
N SER A 150 -16.39 -14.13 7.97
CA SER A 150 -15.58 -13.02 8.44
C SER A 150 -14.40 -13.57 9.25
N GLY A 151 -13.20 -13.04 9.06
CA GLY A 151 -12.02 -13.56 9.75
C GLY A 151 -10.72 -12.84 9.45
N ALA A 152 -9.63 -13.36 10.00
CA ALA A 152 -8.28 -12.89 9.68
C ALA A 152 -7.91 -13.28 8.23
N ALA A 153 -7.27 -12.36 7.53
CA ALA A 153 -6.65 -12.65 6.25
C ALA A 153 -5.41 -13.54 6.45
N ALA A 154 -4.89 -14.09 5.35
CA ALA A 154 -3.66 -14.90 5.38
C ALA A 154 -2.42 -14.10 5.83
N ALA A 155 -2.47 -12.77 5.72
CA ALA A 155 -1.41 -11.85 6.12
C ALA A 155 -2.03 -10.66 6.88
N SER A 156 -1.36 -10.19 7.93
CA SER A 156 -1.82 -9.08 8.78
C SER A 156 -1.08 -7.75 8.55
N ASP A 157 -0.22 -7.71 7.52
CA ASP A 157 0.58 -6.55 7.09
C ASP A 157 0.07 -5.95 5.77
N VAL A 158 -1.19 -6.19 5.43
CA VAL A 158 -1.80 -5.69 4.19
C VAL A 158 -1.94 -4.17 4.29
N THR A 159 -1.33 -3.45 3.35
CA THR A 159 -1.38 -1.98 3.37
C THR A 159 -2.65 -1.41 2.73
N ILE A 160 -3.24 -2.12 1.77
CA ILE A 160 -4.33 -1.62 0.91
C ILE A 160 -5.65 -2.29 1.22
N SER A 161 -6.69 -1.48 1.42
CA SER A 161 -8.06 -1.91 1.62
C SER A 161 -8.83 -1.89 0.31
N ALA A 162 -9.44 -3.02 -0.03
CA ALA A 162 -10.12 -3.16 -1.30
C ALA A 162 -11.24 -4.20 -1.28
N VAL A 163 -12.19 -4.04 -2.20
CA VAL A 163 -13.21 -5.04 -2.49
C VAL A 163 -12.85 -5.75 -3.78
N PHE A 164 -12.65 -7.06 -3.66
CA PHE A 164 -12.34 -7.95 -4.76
C PHE A 164 -13.59 -8.68 -5.23
N TYR A 165 -13.70 -8.89 -6.53
CA TYR A 165 -14.77 -9.65 -7.14
C TYR A 165 -14.25 -10.40 -8.37
N THR A 166 -14.95 -11.47 -8.76
CA THR A 166 -14.56 -12.32 -9.89
C THR A 166 -15.43 -12.06 -11.12
N ASP A 167 -16.75 -11.94 -10.95
CA ASP A 167 -17.68 -11.71 -12.07
C ASP A 167 -17.84 -10.20 -12.35
N PRO A 168 -17.63 -9.73 -13.60
CA PRO A 168 -17.90 -8.33 -13.96
C PRO A 168 -19.34 -7.86 -13.69
N ALA A 169 -20.32 -8.77 -13.60
CA ALA A 169 -21.69 -8.44 -13.21
C ALA A 169 -21.78 -7.89 -11.76
N ASP A 170 -20.87 -8.31 -10.89
CA ASP A 170 -20.81 -7.91 -9.48
C ASP A 170 -20.08 -6.58 -9.28
N ALA A 171 -19.51 -5.98 -10.32
CA ALA A 171 -18.77 -4.73 -10.24
C ALA A 171 -19.60 -3.58 -9.61
N SER A 172 -20.91 -3.55 -9.89
CA SER A 172 -21.80 -2.54 -9.32
C SER A 172 -22.08 -2.78 -7.83
N ALA A 173 -22.22 -4.06 -7.43
CA ALA A 173 -22.40 -4.48 -6.05
C ALA A 173 -21.13 -4.23 -5.21
N ALA A 174 -19.96 -4.58 -5.77
CA ALA A 174 -18.66 -4.28 -5.20
C ALA A 174 -18.47 -2.78 -4.99
N ALA A 175 -18.80 -1.96 -6.00
CA ALA A 175 -18.72 -0.51 -5.90
C ALA A 175 -19.71 0.08 -4.86
N GLY A 176 -20.91 -0.51 -4.74
CA GLY A 176 -21.87 -0.15 -3.70
C GLY A 176 -21.34 -0.41 -2.29
N LEU A 177 -20.88 -1.63 -2.04
CA LEU A 177 -20.31 -2.01 -0.74
C LEU A 177 -19.05 -1.21 -0.41
N ALA A 178 -18.17 -1.01 -1.40
CA ALA A 178 -16.96 -0.23 -1.24
C ALA A 178 -17.24 1.23 -0.88
N ALA A 179 -18.28 1.85 -1.45
CA ALA A 179 -18.68 3.21 -1.12
C ALA A 179 -19.13 3.32 0.35
N GLU A 180 -19.91 2.36 0.84
CA GLU A 180 -20.38 2.33 2.22
C GLU A 180 -19.26 2.06 3.24
N LEU A 181 -18.25 1.27 2.85
CA LEU A 181 -17.08 0.96 3.68
C LEU A 181 -15.99 2.07 3.66
N GLY A 182 -16.36 3.30 3.30
CA GLY A 182 -15.45 4.44 3.31
C GLY A 182 -14.78 4.72 1.95
N GLY A 183 -15.34 4.22 0.86
CA GLY A 183 -14.84 4.48 -0.50
C GLY A 183 -13.64 3.61 -0.88
N LEU A 184 -13.69 2.32 -0.56
CA LEU A 184 -12.62 1.37 -0.89
C LEU A 184 -12.41 1.24 -2.40
N SER A 185 -11.19 0.88 -2.81
CA SER A 185 -10.92 0.57 -4.22
C SER A 185 -11.47 -0.81 -4.58
N THR A 186 -11.95 -0.98 -5.81
CA THR A 186 -12.43 -2.28 -6.29
C THR A 186 -11.49 -2.87 -7.33
N TYR A 187 -11.25 -4.18 -7.25
CA TYR A 187 -10.38 -4.90 -8.18
C TYR A 187 -11.02 -6.22 -8.63
N VAL A 188 -10.77 -6.58 -9.87
CA VAL A 188 -11.11 -7.89 -10.40
C VAL A 188 -9.95 -8.84 -10.10
N THR A 189 -10.21 -9.94 -9.40
CA THR A 189 -9.24 -11.04 -9.25
C THR A 189 -9.94 -12.39 -9.11
N GLU A 190 -9.24 -13.44 -9.57
CA GLU A 190 -9.65 -14.83 -9.41
C GLU A 190 -9.01 -15.49 -8.17
N ASP A 191 -8.05 -14.81 -7.52
CA ASP A 191 -7.28 -15.36 -6.39
C ASP A 191 -8.14 -15.78 -5.20
N TYR A 192 -9.34 -15.19 -5.07
CA TYR A 192 -10.29 -15.46 -4.00
C TYR A 192 -11.51 -16.29 -4.45
N ALA A 193 -11.51 -16.83 -5.66
CA ALA A 193 -12.62 -17.65 -6.16
C ALA A 193 -12.86 -18.91 -5.29
N SER A 194 -11.84 -19.38 -4.56
CA SER A 194 -11.94 -20.52 -3.64
C SER A 194 -12.86 -20.30 -2.44
N TYR A 195 -13.21 -19.04 -2.13
CA TYR A 195 -14.10 -18.73 -1.02
C TYR A 195 -15.59 -18.90 -1.38
N GLU A 196 -15.93 -19.16 -2.65
CA GLU A 196 -17.31 -19.36 -3.14
C GLU A 196 -18.26 -18.19 -2.77
N VAL A 197 -17.72 -16.97 -2.70
CA VAL A 197 -18.45 -15.72 -2.47
C VAL A 197 -18.36 -14.81 -3.68
N GLN A 198 -19.34 -13.91 -3.84
CA GLN A 198 -19.36 -12.92 -4.93
C GLN A 198 -18.34 -11.80 -4.67
N LEU A 199 -18.22 -11.37 -3.42
CA LEU A 199 -17.43 -10.22 -3.01
C LEU A 199 -16.49 -10.58 -1.86
N VAL A 200 -15.24 -10.14 -1.92
CA VAL A 200 -14.25 -10.31 -0.86
C VAL A 200 -13.72 -8.94 -0.45
N VAL A 201 -14.01 -8.54 0.78
CA VAL A 201 -13.52 -7.29 1.37
C VAL A 201 -12.22 -7.59 2.09
N LEU A 202 -11.11 -7.04 1.61
CA LEU A 202 -9.83 -7.07 2.30
C LEU A 202 -9.63 -5.73 3.01
N LEU A 203 -9.44 -5.79 4.32
CA LEU A 203 -9.19 -4.62 5.17
C LEU A 203 -7.69 -4.52 5.43
N GLY A 204 -7.07 -3.46 4.93
CA GLY A 204 -5.67 -3.13 5.14
C GLY A 204 -5.47 -2.01 6.16
N SER A 205 -4.21 -1.64 6.41
CA SER A 205 -3.86 -0.58 7.37
C SER A 205 -4.35 0.83 6.96
N ASP A 206 -4.67 1.03 5.69
CA ASP A 206 -5.28 2.25 5.16
C ASP A 206 -6.80 2.31 5.35
N TYR A 207 -7.42 1.27 5.95
CA TYR A 207 -8.84 1.26 6.21
C TYR A 207 -9.22 2.40 7.15
N ALA A 208 -10.09 3.30 6.67
CA ALA A 208 -10.64 4.41 7.43
C ALA A 208 -12.18 4.39 7.47
N GLY A 209 -12.78 3.23 7.16
CA GLY A 209 -14.22 3.02 7.14
C GLY A 209 -14.83 2.76 8.52
N PRO A 210 -16.14 2.47 8.57
CA PRO A 210 -16.84 2.15 9.81
C PRO A 210 -16.34 0.81 10.40
N GLY A 211 -16.46 0.60 11.72
CA GLY A 211 -16.05 -0.65 12.38
C GLY A 211 -14.76 -0.58 13.18
N LEU A 212 -13.93 0.46 13.02
CA LEU A 212 -12.68 0.59 13.79
C LEU A 212 -12.91 0.86 15.29
N LYS A 213 -13.95 1.64 15.63
CA LYS A 213 -14.27 1.96 17.03
C LYS A 213 -14.95 0.77 17.71
N GLU A 214 -15.83 0.13 16.97
CA GLU A 214 -16.54 -1.09 17.37
C GLU A 214 -15.53 -2.23 17.61
N ALA A 215 -14.53 -2.38 16.73
CA ALA A 215 -13.45 -3.35 16.91
C ALA A 215 -12.62 -3.09 18.18
N GLN A 216 -12.32 -1.82 18.49
CA GLN A 216 -11.64 -1.43 19.72
C GLN A 216 -12.51 -1.73 20.95
N GLN A 217 -13.80 -1.41 20.91
CA GLN A 217 -14.73 -1.72 22.00
C GLN A 217 -14.87 -3.21 22.27
N ILE A 218 -14.92 -4.04 21.21
CA ILE A 218 -14.93 -5.51 21.33
C ILE A 218 -13.63 -6.00 21.95
N THR A 219 -12.50 -5.37 21.62
CA THR A 219 -11.16 -5.76 22.11
C THR A 219 -10.92 -5.33 23.54
N ASP A 220 -11.37 -4.15 23.93
CA ASP A 220 -11.14 -3.56 25.24
C ASP A 220 -12.07 -4.13 26.33
N GLY A 221 -12.96 -5.05 25.97
CA GLY A 221 -13.90 -5.68 26.90
C GLY A 221 -14.98 -4.74 27.44
N SER A 222 -15.00 -3.48 26.99
CA SER A 222 -16.06 -2.50 27.24
C SER A 222 -17.20 -2.68 26.23
N GLY A 223 -17.76 -3.89 26.22
CA GLY A 223 -18.89 -4.29 25.36
C GLY A 223 -20.21 -3.69 25.80
N GLU A 224 -20.32 -2.36 25.83
CA GLU A 224 -21.61 -1.67 25.65
C GLU A 224 -21.78 -1.41 24.15
N GLY A 225 -22.27 -2.40 23.41
CA GLY A 225 -22.70 -2.19 22.03
C GLY A 225 -22.46 -3.34 21.07
N ALA A 226 -23.51 -4.14 20.91
CA ALA A 226 -23.91 -4.84 19.69
C ALA A 226 -23.00 -5.98 19.16
N GLY A 227 -23.57 -7.19 19.15
CA GLY A 227 -23.46 -8.06 17.97
C GLY A 227 -22.45 -9.19 17.99
N SER A 228 -22.09 -9.78 19.14
CA SER A 228 -21.61 -11.16 19.07
C SER A 228 -22.83 -12.06 18.95
N SER A 229 -22.93 -12.82 17.85
CA SER A 229 -23.99 -13.81 17.62
C SER A 229 -23.79 -15.07 18.49
N GLY A 230 -23.54 -14.84 19.78
CA GLY A 230 -23.71 -15.79 20.88
C GLY A 230 -24.29 -14.99 22.05
N PRO A 231 -25.13 -15.59 22.91
CA PRO A 231 -25.61 -14.89 24.10
C PRO A 231 -24.39 -14.37 24.85
N GLY A 232 -24.25 -13.03 24.90
CA GLY A 232 -23.16 -12.40 25.62
C GLY A 232 -23.18 -12.93 27.05
N VAL A 233 -22.03 -13.15 27.67
CA VAL A 233 -22.01 -13.54 29.08
C VAL A 233 -21.70 -12.31 29.91
N ASN A 234 -22.49 -12.06 30.94
CA ASN A 234 -22.20 -11.01 31.91
C ASN A 234 -20.92 -11.40 32.65
N PRO A 235 -19.85 -10.57 32.60
CA PRO A 235 -18.57 -10.90 33.24
C PRO A 235 -18.65 -10.90 34.77
N GLU A 236 -19.64 -10.24 35.38
CA GLU A 236 -19.84 -10.17 36.82
C GLU A 236 -20.57 -11.42 37.35
N THR A 237 -21.63 -11.85 36.67
CA THR A 237 -22.49 -12.95 37.12
C THR A 237 -22.20 -14.29 36.42
N GLY A 238 -21.56 -14.25 35.26
CA GLY A 238 -21.36 -15.41 34.37
C GLY A 238 -22.63 -15.86 33.65
N ASN A 239 -23.75 -15.15 33.84
CA ASN A 239 -25.02 -15.48 33.19
C ASN A 239 -25.02 -15.05 31.73
N GLN A 240 -25.81 -15.71 30.90
CA GLN A 240 -26.07 -15.22 29.55
C GLN A 240 -26.85 -13.91 29.61
N ILE A 241 -26.69 -13.02 28.64
CA ILE A 241 -27.38 -11.74 28.52
C ILE A 241 -28.45 -11.90 27.46
N ASN A 242 -29.68 -11.50 27.79
CA ASN A 242 -30.77 -11.43 26.83
C ASN A 242 -30.48 -10.32 25.82
N PRO A 243 -30.36 -10.63 24.52
CA PRO A 243 -30.07 -9.62 23.50
C PRO A 243 -31.20 -8.60 23.30
N GLU A 244 -32.43 -8.91 23.70
CA GLU A 244 -33.59 -8.01 23.56
C GLU A 244 -33.67 -6.99 24.71
N THR A 245 -33.41 -7.42 25.95
CA THR A 245 -33.57 -6.58 27.15
C THR A 245 -32.24 -6.09 27.73
N GLY A 246 -31.13 -6.74 27.41
CA GLY A 246 -29.82 -6.47 28.00
C GLY A 246 -29.67 -6.99 29.43
N ASN A 247 -30.67 -7.68 29.96
CA ASN A 247 -30.65 -8.26 31.31
C ASN A 247 -29.99 -9.64 31.31
N ASP A 248 -29.49 -10.06 32.47
CA ASP A 248 -29.01 -11.43 32.65
C ASP A 248 -30.17 -12.43 32.53
N ILE A 249 -29.95 -13.56 31.87
CA ILE A 249 -30.87 -14.69 31.78
C ILE A 249 -30.58 -15.62 32.96
N ASN A 250 -31.62 -15.90 33.75
CA ASN A 250 -31.52 -16.89 34.81
C ASN A 250 -31.34 -18.30 34.19
N PRO A 251 -30.24 -19.00 34.48
CA PRO A 251 -29.99 -20.32 33.90
C PRO A 251 -30.98 -21.40 34.37
N ALA A 252 -31.71 -21.18 35.47
CA ALA A 252 -32.70 -22.12 36.00
C ALA A 252 -34.08 -21.96 35.35
N THR A 253 -34.50 -20.74 35.04
CA THR A 253 -35.86 -20.44 34.56
C THR A 253 -35.90 -20.00 33.09
N GLY A 254 -34.78 -19.50 32.56
CA GLY A 254 -34.69 -18.91 31.23
C GLY A 254 -35.31 -17.52 31.12
N ASN A 255 -35.78 -16.96 32.25
CA ASN A 255 -36.34 -15.61 32.32
C ASN A 255 -35.23 -14.58 32.55
N ASP A 256 -35.52 -13.33 32.22
CA ASP A 256 -34.62 -12.22 32.54
C ASP A 256 -34.58 -11.95 34.04
N ILE A 257 -33.41 -11.57 34.56
CA ILE A 257 -33.20 -11.19 35.96
C ILE A 257 -33.31 -9.67 36.05
N ASN A 258 -34.15 -9.19 36.96
CA ASN A 258 -34.23 -7.77 37.27
C ASN A 258 -32.94 -7.33 38.00
N PRO A 259 -32.16 -6.37 37.46
CA PRO A 259 -30.92 -5.91 38.07
C PRO A 259 -31.13 -5.19 39.42
N ALA A 260 -32.34 -4.67 39.69
CA ALA A 260 -32.65 -3.96 40.93
C ALA A 260 -32.98 -4.92 42.09
N THR A 261 -33.61 -6.05 41.81
CA THR A 261 -34.13 -6.97 42.83
C THR A 261 -33.47 -8.34 42.83
N GLY A 262 -32.83 -8.73 41.73
CA GLY A 262 -32.26 -10.05 41.52
C GLY A 262 -33.31 -11.15 41.30
N ASN A 263 -34.59 -10.79 41.18
CA ASN A 263 -35.68 -11.72 40.90
C ASN A 263 -35.86 -11.90 39.39
N ASP A 264 -36.46 -13.02 39.00
CA ASP A 264 -36.86 -13.23 37.61
C ASP A 264 -37.99 -12.29 37.21
N ILE A 265 -38.02 -11.89 35.94
CA ILE A 265 -39.04 -11.05 35.34
C ILE A 265 -40.04 -11.94 34.61
N ASP A 266 -41.33 -11.77 34.93
CA ASP A 266 -42.41 -12.44 34.23
C ASP A 266 -42.56 -11.87 32.80
N PRO A 267 -42.47 -12.72 31.75
CA PRO A 267 -42.48 -12.25 30.37
C PRO A 267 -43.83 -11.71 29.89
N ALA A 268 -44.93 -12.00 30.60
CA ALA A 268 -46.27 -11.51 30.23
C ALA A 268 -46.54 -10.12 30.81
N THR A 269 -46.04 -9.84 32.00
CA THR A 269 -46.35 -8.63 32.77
C THR A 269 -45.18 -7.65 32.86
N GLY A 270 -43.95 -8.14 32.68
CA GLY A 270 -42.73 -7.39 32.94
C GLY A 270 -42.50 -7.12 34.44
N TRP A 271 -43.20 -7.83 35.33
CA TRP A 271 -43.08 -7.67 36.78
C TRP A 271 -42.16 -8.73 37.37
N ASP A 272 -41.60 -8.45 38.54
CA ASP A 272 -40.79 -9.42 39.27
C ASP A 272 -41.63 -10.62 39.70
N ILE A 273 -41.04 -11.81 39.65
CA ILE A 273 -41.62 -13.05 40.13
C ILE A 273 -41.21 -13.25 41.58
N ASP A 274 -42.18 -13.44 42.47
CA ASP A 274 -41.92 -13.80 43.85
C ASP A 274 -41.32 -15.21 43.92
N PRO A 275 -40.11 -15.40 44.46
CA PRO A 275 -39.45 -16.71 44.51
C PRO A 275 -40.19 -17.73 45.39
N ALA A 276 -41.05 -17.28 46.31
CA ALA A 276 -41.82 -18.18 47.18
C ALA A 276 -43.07 -18.75 46.50
N SER A 277 -43.82 -17.92 45.78
CA SER A 277 -45.07 -18.33 45.11
C SER A 277 -44.91 -18.64 43.62
N GLY A 278 -43.85 -18.14 42.98
CA GLY A 278 -43.67 -18.19 41.53
C GLY A 278 -44.64 -17.29 40.76
N TRP A 279 -45.27 -16.32 41.43
CA TRP A 279 -46.27 -15.43 40.84
C TRP A 279 -45.70 -14.01 40.65
N PRO A 280 -46.19 -13.25 39.66
CA PRO A 280 -45.84 -11.85 39.49
C PRO A 280 -46.19 -11.01 40.73
N ILE A 281 -45.28 -10.13 41.12
CA ILE A 281 -45.46 -9.18 42.21
C ILE A 281 -46.08 -7.91 41.63
N ASP A 282 -47.27 -7.55 42.09
CA ASP A 282 -47.90 -6.29 41.68
C ASP A 282 -47.11 -5.10 42.23
N PRO A 283 -46.56 -4.22 41.38
CA PRO A 283 -45.75 -3.09 41.82
C PRO A 283 -46.53 -2.07 42.67
N ALA A 284 -47.86 -2.06 42.61
CA ALA A 284 -48.69 -1.15 43.40
C ALA A 284 -48.89 -1.66 44.85
N THR A 285 -49.00 -2.99 45.03
CA THR A 285 -49.29 -3.60 46.33
C THR A 285 -48.08 -4.28 46.97
N GLY A 286 -47.05 -4.60 46.19
CA GLY A 286 -45.88 -5.37 46.60
C GLY A 286 -46.21 -6.83 46.93
N ALA A 287 -47.38 -7.32 46.52
CA ALA A 287 -47.88 -8.65 46.84
C ALA A 287 -47.90 -9.56 45.60
N PRO A 288 -47.64 -10.87 45.76
CA PRO A 288 -47.83 -11.83 44.68
C PRO A 288 -49.28 -11.85 44.22
N THR A 289 -49.49 -11.78 42.91
CA THR A 289 -50.80 -11.70 42.26
C THR A 289 -51.01 -12.89 41.34
N ASP A 290 -52.20 -13.50 41.39
CA ASP A 290 -52.56 -14.63 40.53
C ASP A 290 -52.51 -14.18 39.05
N PRO A 291 -51.67 -14.80 38.20
CA PRO A 291 -51.59 -14.48 36.77
C PRO A 291 -52.94 -14.52 36.06
N ALA A 292 -53.87 -15.38 36.51
CA ALA A 292 -55.20 -15.51 35.91
C ALA A 292 -56.14 -14.32 36.22
N THR A 293 -55.77 -13.49 37.20
CA THR A 293 -56.53 -12.28 37.58
C THR A 293 -56.02 -11.02 36.88
N LEU A 294 -54.89 -11.12 36.17
CA LEU A 294 -54.32 -10.00 35.43
C LEU A 294 -55.09 -9.76 34.13
N PRO A 295 -55.28 -8.49 33.72
CA PRO A 295 -55.85 -8.19 32.42
C PRO A 295 -54.95 -8.79 31.32
N ALA A 296 -55.55 -9.49 30.36
CA ALA A 296 -54.83 -10.00 29.20
C ALA A 296 -54.20 -8.82 28.41
N PRO A 297 -53.01 -9.01 27.81
CA PRO A 297 -52.32 -7.99 27.03
C PRO A 297 -53.13 -7.51 25.81
#